data_AF-A0A4Q2KLY0-F1
#
_entry.id   AF-A0A4Q2KLY0-F1
#
_cell.length_a   1.000
_cell.length_b   1.000
_cell.length_c   1.000
_cell.angle_alpha   90.00
_cell.angle_beta   90.00
_cell.angle_gamma   90.00
#
_symmetry.space_group_name_H-M   'P 1'
#
loop_
_entity.id
_entity.type
_entity.pdbx_description
1 polymer ?
#
loop_
_entity_poly.entity_id
_entity_poly.type
_entity_poly.pdbx_seq_one_letter_code
_entity_poly.pdbx_strand_id
1 'polypeptide(L)'
;MAEGRDIFAQGVVVRLFRAWSAQVEAGHAPMTRLQEIVAPLGLPDETAIACASLFQLVEGHLGRRLVRESCCSRRLSPDESALLGVLRVAPSLSAVAGTAAVPHGLPGAIVWAVIAVRQALGMAQPDDGAGGSAPGPVPACPFAPRTHRAEAFHGF
;
A
#
# COMPACT_ATOMS: atom_id res chain seq x y z
N MET A 1 -15.95 -13.48 -9.31
CA MET A 1 -15.32 -13.51 -7.96
C MET A 1 -14.32 -12.36 -7.74
N ALA A 2 -13.53 -11.96 -8.74
CA ALA A 2 -12.58 -10.83 -8.62
C ALA A 2 -13.26 -9.48 -8.29
N GLU A 3 -14.41 -9.20 -8.90
CA GLU A 3 -15.14 -7.93 -8.72
C GLU A 3 -15.61 -7.67 -7.27
N GLY A 4 -16.13 -8.70 -6.59
CA GLY A 4 -16.55 -8.56 -5.18
C GLY A 4 -15.39 -8.29 -4.23
N ARG A 5 -14.21 -8.85 -4.53
CA ARG A 5 -12.99 -8.59 -3.76
C ARG A 5 -12.48 -7.16 -3.98
N ASP A 6 -12.50 -6.68 -5.21
CA ASP A 6 -12.10 -5.31 -5.53
C ASP A 6 -13.03 -4.28 -4.88
N ILE A 7 -14.34 -4.54 -4.83
CA ILE A 7 -15.30 -3.66 -4.12
C ILE A 7 -15.00 -3.65 -2.61
N PHE A 8 -14.74 -4.82 -2.01
CA PHE A 8 -14.35 -4.91 -0.60
C PHE A 8 -13.06 -4.13 -0.32
N ALA A 9 -12.03 -4.33 -1.14
CA ALA A 9 -10.74 -3.64 -1.02
C ALA A 9 -10.90 -2.11 -1.13
N GLN A 10 -11.69 -1.62 -2.09
CA GLN A 10 -12.00 -0.19 -2.22
C GLN A 10 -12.68 0.36 -0.95
N GLY A 11 -13.63 -0.39 -0.38
CA GLY A 11 -14.29 -0.03 0.88
C GLY A 11 -13.30 0.06 2.05
N VAL A 12 -12.36 -0.88 2.15
CA VAL A 12 -11.30 -0.86 3.16
C VAL A 12 -10.39 0.36 3.00
N VAL A 13 -9.94 0.67 1.78
CA VAL A 13 -9.09 1.83 1.51
C VAL A 13 -9.79 3.12 1.92
N VAL A 14 -11.05 3.33 1.53
CA VAL A 14 -11.81 4.53 1.90
C VAL A 14 -11.98 4.63 3.41
N ARG A 15 -12.29 3.52 4.09
CA ARG A 15 -12.41 3.48 5.55
C ARG A 15 -11.10 3.85 6.24
N LEU A 16 -9.98 3.32 5.77
CA LEU A 16 -8.65 3.63 6.31
C LEU A 16 -8.26 5.08 6.03
N PHE A 17 -8.54 5.59 4.83
CA PHE A 17 -8.28 7.00 4.47
C PHE A 17 -9.04 7.96 5.38
N ARG A 18 -10.34 7.72 5.60
CA ARG A 18 -11.15 8.55 6.51
C ARG A 18 -10.64 8.54 7.93
N ALA A 19 -10.25 7.36 8.43
CA ALA A 19 -9.67 7.22 9.76
C ALA A 19 -8.32 7.95 9.86
N TRP A 20 -7.46 7.78 8.87
CA TRP A 20 -6.16 8.42 8.78
C TRP A 20 -6.28 9.94 8.78
N SER A 21 -7.11 10.49 7.89
CA SER A 21 -7.31 11.94 7.76
C SER A 21 -7.91 12.54 9.04
N ALA A 22 -8.87 11.86 9.69
CA ALA A 22 -9.42 12.30 10.96
C ALA A 22 -8.36 12.36 12.09
N GLN A 23 -7.44 11.37 12.15
CA GLN A 23 -6.35 11.40 13.13
C GLN A 23 -5.34 12.52 12.84
N VAL A 24 -5.00 12.73 11.57
CA VAL A 24 -4.09 13.79 11.14
C VAL A 24 -4.67 15.18 11.44
N GLU A 25 -5.96 15.40 11.17
CA GLU A 25 -6.67 16.64 11.51
C GLU A 25 -6.69 16.91 13.01
N ALA A 26 -6.82 15.86 13.84
CA ALA A 26 -6.77 15.97 15.29
C ALA A 26 -5.35 16.09 15.87
N GLY A 27 -4.29 16.05 15.03
CA GLY A 27 -2.90 16.08 15.49
C GLY A 27 -2.44 14.79 16.19
N HIS A 28 -3.13 13.67 15.98
CA HIS A 28 -2.81 12.37 16.58
C HIS A 28 -2.00 11.48 15.63
N ALA A 29 -1.32 10.49 16.19
CA ALA A 29 -0.62 9.47 15.42
C ALA A 29 -1.63 8.53 14.73
N PRO A 30 -1.71 8.51 13.38
CA PRO A 30 -2.78 7.78 12.69
C PRO A 30 -2.61 6.25 12.74
N MET A 31 -1.39 5.75 12.92
CA MET A 31 -1.07 4.32 12.71
C MET A 31 -1.85 3.38 13.63
N THR A 32 -1.95 3.70 14.93
CA THR A 32 -2.69 2.89 15.90
C THR A 32 -4.13 2.69 15.45
N ARG A 33 -4.78 3.76 15.00
CA ARG A 33 -6.17 3.69 14.54
C ARG A 33 -6.33 2.86 13.27
N LEU A 34 -5.35 2.89 12.38
CA LEU A 34 -5.38 2.10 11.15
C LEU A 34 -5.22 0.60 11.46
N GLN A 35 -4.31 0.25 12.36
CA GLN A 35 -4.10 -1.12 12.81
C GLN A 35 -5.36 -1.71 13.48
N GLU A 36 -6.04 -0.93 14.33
CA GLU A 36 -7.33 -1.31 14.93
C GLU A 36 -8.43 -1.63 13.90
N ILE A 37 -8.37 -1.01 12.72
CA ILE A 37 -9.32 -1.27 11.63
C ILE A 37 -8.92 -2.52 10.83
N VAL A 38 -7.62 -2.72 10.59
CA VAL A 38 -7.07 -3.82 9.78
C VAL A 38 -7.15 -5.15 10.52
N ALA A 39 -6.75 -5.20 11.80
CA ALA A 39 -6.67 -6.42 12.59
C ALA A 39 -7.96 -7.28 12.58
N PRO A 40 -9.16 -6.75 12.86
CA PRO A 40 -10.38 -7.56 12.87
C PRO A 40 -10.81 -8.04 11.47
N LEU A 41 -10.23 -7.51 10.40
CA LEU A 41 -10.49 -7.95 9.02
C LEU A 41 -9.62 -9.15 8.62
N GLY A 42 -8.68 -9.58 9.47
CA GLY A 42 -7.73 -10.65 9.14
C GLY A 42 -6.77 -10.28 8.01
N LEU A 43 -6.58 -8.98 7.77
CA LEU A 43 -5.67 -8.45 6.75
C LEU A 43 -4.24 -8.37 7.32
N PRO A 44 -3.20 -8.44 6.47
CA PRO A 44 -1.82 -8.32 6.91
C PRO A 44 -1.55 -6.98 7.60
N ASP A 45 -0.69 -6.96 8.62
CA ASP A 45 -0.36 -5.74 9.39
C ASP A 45 0.22 -4.63 8.49
N GLU A 46 0.96 -5.01 7.45
CA GLU A 46 1.51 -4.09 6.46
C GLU A 46 0.43 -3.33 5.67
N THR A 47 -0.84 -3.77 5.68
CA THR A 47 -1.96 -3.08 5.02
C THR A 47 -2.11 -1.65 5.54
N ALA A 48 -2.02 -1.47 6.87
CA ALA A 48 -2.12 -0.16 7.50
C ALA A 48 -0.98 0.76 7.05
N ILE A 49 0.23 0.21 6.98
CA ILE A 49 1.45 0.93 6.58
C ILE A 49 1.36 1.33 5.10
N ALA A 50 1.05 0.38 4.21
CA ALA A 50 0.93 0.61 2.78
C ALA A 50 -0.11 1.69 2.46
N CYS A 51 -1.28 1.65 3.12
CA CYS A 51 -2.31 2.67 2.96
C CYS A 51 -1.84 4.04 3.45
N ALA A 52 -1.26 4.12 4.66
CA ALA A 52 -0.76 5.38 5.20
C ALA A 52 0.32 6.01 4.30
N SER A 53 1.25 5.20 3.80
CA SER A 53 2.28 5.63 2.85
C SER A 53 1.67 6.16 1.56
N LEU A 54 0.68 5.47 0.98
CA LEU A 54 -0.02 5.94 -0.22
C LEU A 54 -0.65 7.32 0.01
N PHE A 55 -1.36 7.51 1.12
CA PHE A 55 -2.03 8.78 1.41
C PHE A 55 -1.01 9.92 1.55
N GLN A 56 0.07 9.70 2.30
CA GLN A 56 1.14 10.68 2.48
C GLN A 56 1.84 11.03 1.17
N LEU A 57 2.12 10.04 0.33
CA LEU A 57 2.78 10.28 -0.96
C LEU A 57 1.89 11.07 -1.92
N VAL A 58 0.59 10.76 -1.96
CA VAL A 58 -0.38 11.50 -2.79
C VAL A 58 -0.51 12.94 -2.29
N GLU A 59 -0.65 13.17 -0.99
CA GLU A 59 -0.68 14.54 -0.45
C GLU A 59 0.60 15.32 -0.72
N GLY A 60 1.76 14.67 -0.54
CA GLY A 60 3.06 15.24 -0.87
C GLY A 60 3.17 15.61 -2.35
N HIS A 61 2.56 14.81 -3.23
CA HIS A 61 2.55 15.08 -4.67
C HIS A 61 1.63 16.24 -5.04
N LEU A 62 0.48 16.34 -4.38
CA LEU A 62 -0.49 17.41 -4.60
C LEU A 62 -0.10 18.73 -3.93
N GLY A 63 0.81 18.71 -2.95
CA GLY A 63 1.17 19.87 -2.14
C GLY A 63 0.03 20.34 -1.21
N ARG A 64 -0.99 19.50 -0.98
CA ARG A 64 -2.13 19.79 -0.11
C ARG A 64 -2.65 18.51 0.55
N ARG A 65 -3.41 18.68 1.64
CA ARG A 65 -4.17 17.59 2.25
C ARG A 65 -5.27 17.09 1.31
N LEU A 66 -5.51 15.78 1.35
CA LEU A 66 -6.67 15.17 0.71
C LEU A 66 -7.92 15.43 1.57
N VAL A 67 -9.04 15.69 0.91
CA VAL A 67 -10.31 15.98 1.56
C VAL A 67 -11.15 14.72 1.62
N ARG A 68 -11.40 14.24 2.85
CA ARG A 68 -12.34 13.15 3.08
C ARG A 68 -13.78 13.64 3.13
N GLU A 69 -14.71 12.74 2.88
CA GLU A 69 -16.09 12.94 3.26
C GLU A 69 -16.27 12.68 4.78
N SER A 70 -17.43 13.04 5.33
CA SER A 70 -17.77 12.66 6.71
C SER A 70 -17.70 11.15 6.93
N CYS A 71 -17.23 10.73 8.12
CA CYS A 71 -16.95 9.32 8.43
C CYS A 71 -18.16 8.38 8.24
N CYS A 72 -19.37 8.90 8.44
CA CYS A 72 -20.63 8.16 8.32
C CYS A 72 -21.29 8.26 6.93
N SER A 73 -20.76 9.06 6.00
CA SER A 73 -21.35 9.22 4.68
C SER A 73 -21.16 7.98 3.82
N ARG A 74 -22.20 7.64 3.03
CA ARG A 74 -22.10 6.62 1.98
C ARG A 74 -21.56 7.18 0.66
N ARG A 75 -21.45 8.51 0.54
CA ARG A 75 -20.91 9.18 -0.65
C ARG A 75 -19.39 9.19 -0.57
N LEU A 76 -18.75 9.28 -1.74
CA LEU A 76 -17.32 9.52 -1.85
C LEU A 76 -17.08 11.00 -2.12
N SER A 77 -16.05 11.56 -1.49
CA SER A 77 -15.52 12.86 -1.90
C SER A 77 -14.84 12.76 -3.27
N PRO A 78 -14.56 13.89 -3.94
CA PRO A 78 -13.75 13.89 -5.16
C PRO A 78 -12.37 13.27 -4.96
N ASP A 79 -11.70 13.57 -3.85
CA ASP A 79 -10.38 13.02 -3.52
C ASP A 79 -10.43 11.54 -3.17
N GLU A 80 -11.48 11.07 -2.48
CA GLU A 80 -11.70 9.63 -2.24
C GLU A 80 -11.87 8.88 -3.56
N SER A 81 -12.65 9.44 -4.49
CA SER A 81 -12.86 8.87 -5.82
C SER A 81 -11.57 8.87 -6.64
N ALA A 82 -10.79 9.96 -6.56
CA ALA A 82 -9.50 10.08 -7.22
C ALA A 82 -8.48 9.06 -6.69
N LEU A 83 -8.44 8.83 -5.37
CA LEU A 83 -7.59 7.83 -4.73
C LEU A 83 -7.92 6.40 -5.21
N LEU A 84 -9.20 6.07 -5.35
CA LEU A 84 -9.61 4.79 -5.94
C LEU A 84 -9.24 4.71 -7.44
N GLY A 85 -9.30 5.83 -8.16
CA GLY A 85 -8.79 5.94 -9.53
C GLY A 85 -7.29 5.66 -9.61
N VAL A 86 -6.50 6.23 -8.71
CA VAL A 86 -5.05 5.98 -8.61
C VAL A 86 -4.77 4.50 -8.36
N LEU A 87 -5.50 3.86 -7.43
CA LEU A 87 -5.37 2.42 -7.19
C LEU A 87 -5.67 1.56 -8.42
N ARG A 88 -6.56 2.03 -9.29
CA ARG A 88 -6.95 1.32 -10.51
C ARG A 88 -5.93 1.50 -11.63
N VAL A 89 -5.42 2.72 -11.83
CA VAL A 89 -4.62 3.08 -13.01
C VAL A 89 -3.12 2.96 -12.76
N ALA A 90 -2.62 3.27 -11.57
CA ALA A 90 -1.17 3.28 -11.32
C ALA A 90 -0.44 1.96 -11.65
N PRO A 91 -1.02 0.76 -11.43
CA PRO A 91 -0.36 -0.49 -11.81
C PRO A 91 -0.06 -0.60 -13.31
N SER A 92 -0.94 -0.13 -14.20
CA SER A 92 -0.68 -0.17 -15.65
C SER A 92 0.33 0.88 -16.10
N LEU A 93 0.59 1.90 -15.27
CA LEU A 93 1.65 2.88 -15.48
C LEU A 93 3.02 2.35 -15.03
N SER A 94 3.07 1.24 -14.28
CA SER A 94 4.35 0.66 -13.81
C SER A 94 5.28 0.29 -14.96
N ALA A 95 4.73 -0.16 -16.10
CA ALA A 95 5.47 -0.43 -17.33
C ALA A 95 6.08 0.82 -17.98
N VAL A 96 5.55 2.02 -17.67
CA VAL A 96 5.92 3.31 -18.29
C VAL A 96 6.68 4.22 -17.32
N ALA A 97 6.68 3.92 -16.02
CA ALA A 97 7.26 4.76 -14.97
C ALA A 97 8.81 4.68 -14.82
N GLY A 98 9.52 4.13 -15.81
CA GLY A 98 10.96 4.36 -16.01
C GLY A 98 11.79 3.11 -16.34
N THR A 99 12.80 3.25 -17.21
CA THR A 99 13.83 2.23 -17.49
C THR A 99 15.06 2.43 -16.58
N ALA A 100 15.81 1.42 -16.11
CA ALA A 100 15.67 -0.04 -16.20
C ALA A 100 15.92 -0.77 -14.86
N ALA A 101 16.05 -0.06 -13.72
CA ALA A 101 16.39 -0.70 -12.43
C ALA A 101 15.53 -0.23 -11.24
N VAL A 102 15.17 1.06 -11.11
CA VAL A 102 14.33 1.55 -10.00
C VAL A 102 13.62 2.85 -10.42
N PRO A 103 12.29 2.99 -10.25
CA PRO A 103 11.60 4.25 -10.55
C PRO A 103 11.97 5.32 -9.51
N HIS A 104 12.85 6.24 -9.90
CA HIS A 104 13.20 7.42 -9.13
C HIS A 104 12.11 8.51 -9.21
N GLY A 105 11.70 9.05 -8.06
CA GLY A 105 10.77 10.17 -7.95
C GLY A 105 9.43 9.81 -7.28
N LEU A 106 8.72 10.85 -6.84
CA LEU A 106 7.45 10.72 -6.12
C LEU A 106 6.34 9.96 -6.89
N PRO A 107 6.18 10.13 -8.22
CA PRO A 107 5.24 9.31 -9.00
C PRO A 107 5.55 7.81 -8.95
N GLY A 108 6.84 7.44 -9.02
CA GLY A 108 7.28 6.05 -8.89
C GLY A 108 7.00 5.47 -7.51
N ALA A 109 7.21 6.26 -6.45
CA ALA A 109 6.88 5.88 -5.09
C ALA A 109 5.36 5.66 -4.91
N ILE A 110 4.51 6.49 -5.55
CA ILE A 110 3.06 6.28 -5.56
C ILE A 110 2.70 4.97 -6.24
N VAL A 111 3.30 4.63 -7.38
CA VAL A 111 3.07 3.35 -8.07
C VAL A 111 3.42 2.17 -7.16
N TRP A 112 4.58 2.18 -6.50
CA TRP A 112 4.96 1.14 -5.56
C TRP A 112 4.02 1.04 -4.35
N ALA A 113 3.61 2.17 -3.78
CA ALA A 113 2.64 2.19 -2.69
C ALA A 113 1.30 1.60 -3.12
N VAL A 114 0.83 1.90 -4.35
CA VAL A 114 -0.36 1.29 -4.92
C VAL A 114 -0.20 -0.22 -5.08
N ILE A 115 0.93 -0.70 -5.61
CA ILE A 115 1.20 -2.13 -5.75
C ILE A 115 1.16 -2.82 -4.38
N ALA A 116 1.81 -2.23 -3.37
CA ALA A 116 1.81 -2.76 -2.00
C ALA A 116 0.38 -2.82 -1.41
N VAL A 117 -0.42 -1.76 -1.57
CA VAL A 117 -1.83 -1.75 -1.12
C VAL A 117 -2.64 -2.83 -1.82
N ARG A 118 -2.49 -2.97 -3.16
CA ARG A 118 -3.21 -3.99 -3.94
C ARG A 118 -2.84 -5.40 -3.48
N GLN A 119 -1.56 -5.67 -3.26
CA GLN A 119 -1.06 -6.96 -2.77
C GLN A 119 -1.60 -7.26 -1.37
N ALA A 120 -1.52 -6.31 -0.44
CA ALA A 120 -2.02 -6.46 0.93
C ALA A 120 -3.54 -6.72 0.99
N LEU A 121 -4.30 -6.15 0.06
CA LEU A 121 -5.75 -6.35 -0.06
C LEU A 121 -6.15 -7.53 -0.96
N GLY A 122 -5.18 -8.26 -1.52
CA GLY A 122 -5.42 -9.40 -2.40
C GLY A 122 -6.14 -9.04 -3.71
N MET A 123 -6.02 -7.80 -4.18
CA MET A 123 -6.59 -7.33 -5.45
C MET A 123 -5.88 -8.00 -6.63
N ALA A 124 -6.61 -8.23 -7.72
CA ALA A 124 -6.01 -8.82 -8.92
C ALA A 124 -4.88 -7.92 -9.45
N GLN A 125 -3.73 -8.48 -9.80
CA GLN A 125 -2.74 -7.70 -10.54
C GLN A 125 -3.26 -7.47 -11.96
N PRO A 126 -3.00 -6.31 -12.58
CA PRO A 126 -3.19 -6.18 -14.02
C PRO A 126 -2.36 -7.25 -14.72
N ASP A 127 -2.91 -7.81 -15.78
CA ASP A 127 -2.15 -8.69 -16.65
C ASP A 127 -1.12 -7.82 -17.39
N ASP A 128 0.14 -7.87 -16.97
CA ASP A 128 1.20 -7.02 -17.52
C ASP A 128 1.59 -7.43 -18.96
N GLY A 129 1.00 -8.48 -19.53
CA GLY A 129 1.34 -8.98 -20.87
C GLY A 129 2.80 -9.43 -21.03
N ALA A 130 3.60 -9.33 -19.97
CA ALA A 130 4.99 -9.73 -19.91
C ALA A 130 5.09 -11.24 -19.63
N GLY A 131 4.73 -12.03 -20.64
CA GLY A 131 5.05 -13.45 -20.65
C GLY A 131 6.57 -13.65 -20.68
N GLY A 132 7.11 -14.33 -19.67
CA GLY A 132 8.40 -15.01 -19.76
C GLY A 132 9.59 -14.29 -19.12
N SER A 133 9.66 -14.29 -17.79
CA SER A 133 10.95 -14.43 -17.12
C SER A 133 10.75 -15.38 -15.95
N ALA A 134 11.28 -16.60 -16.10
CA ALA A 134 11.33 -17.56 -15.02
C ALA A 134 12.07 -16.91 -13.83
N PRO A 135 11.59 -17.08 -12.58
CA PRO A 135 12.31 -16.57 -11.44
C PRO A 135 13.66 -17.28 -11.36
N GLY A 136 14.74 -16.52 -11.57
CA GLY A 136 16.08 -16.96 -11.20
C GLY A 136 16.15 -17.27 -9.70
N PRO A 137 17.19 -17.99 -9.24
CA PRO A 137 17.34 -18.33 -7.83
C PRO A 137 17.26 -17.05 -6.98
N VAL A 138 16.29 -17.03 -6.06
CA VAL A 138 16.02 -15.88 -5.20
C VAL A 138 17.27 -15.67 -4.34
N PRO A 139 18.00 -14.55 -4.45
CA PRO A 139 19.11 -14.27 -3.56
C PRO A 139 18.59 -14.25 -2.12
N ALA A 140 19.36 -14.83 -1.20
CA ALA A 140 19.01 -14.85 0.22
C ALA A 140 18.64 -13.45 0.69
N CYS A 141 17.47 -13.30 1.30
CA CYS A 141 16.99 -12.00 1.76
C CYS A 141 18.04 -11.40 2.72
N PRO A 142 18.60 -10.20 2.42
CA PRO A 142 19.62 -9.59 3.27
C PRO A 142 19.09 -9.20 4.65
N PHE A 143 17.77 -9.18 4.83
CA PHE A 143 17.06 -8.92 6.08
C PHE A 143 16.48 -10.18 6.73
N ALA A 144 16.78 -11.38 6.22
CA ALA A 144 16.39 -12.60 6.91
C ALA A 144 17.05 -12.63 8.29
N PRO A 145 16.34 -13.04 9.36
CA PRO A 145 16.93 -13.18 10.68
C PRO A 145 18.08 -14.17 10.58
N ARG A 146 19.31 -13.71 10.82
CA ARG A 146 20.46 -14.61 10.97
C ARG A 146 20.14 -15.52 12.14
N THR A 147 19.95 -16.81 11.87
CA THR A 147 19.78 -17.81 12.91
C THR A 147 21.02 -17.78 13.79
N HIS A 148 20.91 -17.17 14.97
CA HIS A 148 21.95 -17.15 15.98
C HIS A 148 22.02 -18.54 16.62
N ARG A 149 22.54 -19.54 15.90
CA ARG A 149 22.78 -20.88 16.44
C ARG A 149 24.28 -21.12 16.55
N ALA A 150 24.76 -20.88 17.77
CA ALA A 150 25.92 -21.50 18.40
C ALA A 150 27.28 -21.37 17.69
N GLU A 151 27.88 -20.18 17.77
CA GLU A 151 29.34 -20.06 17.92
C GLU A 151 29.64 -19.59 19.35
N ALA A 152 29.37 -20.46 20.32
CA ALA A 152 29.94 -20.34 21.65
C ALA A 152 30.56 -21.70 21.98
N PHE A 153 31.81 -21.66 22.43
CA PHE A 153 32.69 -22.78 22.80
C PHE A 153 33.57 -23.39 21.70
N HIS A 154 34.51 -22.60 21.20
CA HIS A 154 35.90 -23.07 21.11
C HIS A 154 36.85 -21.98 21.60
N GLY A 155 37.25 -22.12 22.85
CA GLY A 155 38.25 -21.28 23.50
C GLY A 155 38.50 -21.80 24.91
N PHE A 156 39.31 -22.85 25.02
CA PHE A 156 40.57 -22.95 25.77
C PHE A 156 41.07 -24.40 25.73
#